data_AF-A0A8J7QKA2-F1
#
_entry.id   AF-A0A8J7QKA2-F1
#
_cell.length_a   1.000
_cell.length_b   1.000
_cell.length_c   1.000
_cell.angle_alpha   90.00
_cell.angle_beta   90.00
_cell.angle_gamma   90.00
#
_symmetry.space_group_name_H-M   'P 1'
#
loop_
_entity.id
_entity.type
_entity.pdbx_description
1 polymer ?
#
loop_
_entity_poly.entity_id
_entity_poly.type
_entity_poly.pdbx_seq_one_letter_code
_entity_poly.pdbx_strand_id
1 'polypeptide(L)' 'MRSGKKMAKETVVVESRVRELLPEGIRLSSDAIEGLDQQVKKLIENAVARCQANKRKTVLKEDF' A
#
# COMPACT_ATOMS: atom_id res chain seq x y z
N MET A 1 -5.58 -33.48 4.76
CA MET A 1 -5.59 -32.15 5.39
C MET A 1 -5.76 -31.13 4.27
N ARG A 2 -6.90 -30.41 4.21
CA ARG A 2 -7.14 -29.40 3.18
C ARG A 2 -6.46 -28.10 3.62
N SER A 3 -5.37 -27.71 2.95
CA SER A 3 -4.74 -26.40 3.16
C SER A 3 -5.79 -25.31 3.00
N GLY A 4 -6.11 -24.63 4.10
CA GLY A 4 -6.94 -23.43 4.06
C GLY A 4 -6.22 -22.39 3.20
N LYS A 5 -6.76 -22.12 2.00
CA LYS A 5 -6.43 -20.90 1.26
C LYS A 5 -6.71 -19.75 2.22
N LYS A 6 -5.66 -19.11 2.78
CA LYS A 6 -5.80 -17.77 3.34
C LYS A 6 -6.45 -16.95 2.24
N MET A 7 -7.65 -16.43 2.47
CA MET A 7 -8.21 -15.42 1.57
C MET A 7 -7.14 -14.34 1.47
N ALA A 8 -6.65 -14.11 0.26
CA ALA A 8 -5.68 -13.05 0.02
C ALA A 8 -6.33 -11.77 0.53
N LYS A 9 -5.78 -11.19 1.61
CA LYS A 9 -6.15 -9.83 2.00
C LYS A 9 -5.93 -8.98 0.76
N GLU A 10 -6.95 -8.26 0.31
CA GLU A 10 -6.79 -7.30 -0.78
C GLU A 10 -5.86 -6.20 -0.29
N THR A 11 -4.62 -6.23 -0.76
CA THR A 11 -3.59 -5.22 -0.52
C THR A 11 -3.54 -4.26 -1.70
N VAL A 12 -3.36 -2.97 -1.42
CA VAL A 12 -3.13 -1.92 -2.42
C VAL A 12 -1.77 -2.14 -3.09
N VAL A 13 -0.81 -2.64 -2.33
CA VAL A 13 0.54 -2.94 -2.82
C VAL A 13 0.64 -4.37 -3.35
N VAL A 14 1.38 -4.51 -4.46
CA VAL A 14 1.68 -5.80 -5.09
C VAL A 14 3.07 -6.24 -4.67
N GLU A 15 3.14 -7.36 -3.95
CA GLU A 15 4.39 -7.87 -3.37
C GLU A 15 5.52 -8.07 -4.40
N SER A 16 5.21 -8.59 -5.59
CA SER A 16 6.22 -8.79 -6.64
C SER A 16 6.92 -7.50 -7.05
N ARG A 17 6.17 -6.39 -7.15
CA ARG A 17 6.72 -5.07 -7.46
C ARG A 17 7.58 -4.52 -6.34
N VAL A 18 7.19 -4.77 -5.09
CA VAL A 18 8.02 -4.40 -3.94
C VAL A 18 9.35 -5.15 -3.96
N ARG A 19 9.34 -6.45 -4.28
CA ARG A 19 10.55 -7.27 -4.38
C ARG A 19 11.50 -6.81 -5.48
N GLU A 20 10.98 -6.36 -6.62
CA GLU A 20 11.78 -5.79 -7.73
C GLU A 20 12.53 -4.50 -7.34
N LEU A 21 12.04 -3.76 -6.34
CA LEU A 21 12.64 -2.51 -5.86
C LEU A 21 13.68 -2.72 -4.76
N LEU A 22 13.81 -3.94 -4.21
CA LEU A 22 14.78 -4.21 -3.16
C LEU A 22 16.18 -4.37 -3.77
N PRO A 23 17.21 -3.78 -3.15
CA PRO A 23 18.58 -4.00 -3.58
C PRO A 23 19.02 -5.44 -3.28
N GLU A 24 20.07 -5.89 -3.97
CA GLU A 24 20.62 -7.23 -3.76
C GLU A 24 21.01 -7.46 -2.29
N GLY A 25 20.74 -8.67 -1.81
CA GLY A 25 21.03 -9.06 -0.42
C GLY A 25 19.95 -8.68 0.60
N ILE A 26 18.97 -7.83 0.24
CA ILE A 26 17.85 -7.50 1.13
C ILE A 26 16.69 -8.48 0.94
N ARG A 27 16.15 -8.96 2.06
CA ARG A 27 15.00 -9.87 2.10
C ARG A 27 13.77 -9.15 2.62
N LEU A 28 12.62 -9.45 2.02
CA LEU A 28 11.32 -8.98 2.47
C LEU A 28 10.71 -10.00 3.43
N SER A 29 10.36 -9.57 4.63
CA SER A 29 9.58 -10.38 5.57
C SER A 29 8.11 -10.46 5.15
N SER A 30 7.40 -11.47 5.64
CA SER A 30 5.98 -11.69 5.28
C SER A 30 5.04 -10.61 5.82
N ASP A 31 5.42 -9.92 6.89
CA ASP A 31 4.67 -8.81 7.52
C ASP A 31 5.02 -7.43 6.95
N ALA A 32 6.15 -7.29 6.25
CA ALA A 32 6.55 -6.02 5.64
C ALA A 32 5.52 -5.50 4.62
N ILE A 33 4.88 -6.41 3.89
CA ILE A 33 3.80 -6.04 2.95
C ILE A 33 2.59 -5.47 3.68
N GLU A 34 2.22 -6.03 4.84
CA GLU A 34 1.10 -5.50 5.63
C GLU A 34 1.42 -4.09 6.15
N GLY A 35 2.65 -3.87 6.64
CA GLY A 35 3.09 -2.55 7.09
C GLY A 35 3.12 -1.51 5.97
N LEU A 36 3.63 -1.89 4.78
CA LEU A 36 3.65 -0.99 3.63
C LEU A 36 2.24 -0.66 3.13
N ASP A 37 1.35 -1.65 3.07
CA ASP A 37 -0.05 -1.46 2.68
C ASP A 37 -0.77 -0.44 3.58
N GLN A 38 -0.59 -0.54 4.90
CA GLN A 38 -1.15 0.41 5.85
C GLN A 38 -0.64 1.84 5.61
N GLN A 39 0.65 1.99 5.33
CA GLN A 39 1.25 3.30 5.08
C GLN A 39 0.71 3.93 3.78
N VAL A 40 0.56 3.13 2.72
CA VAL A 40 -0.02 3.61 1.45
C VAL A 40 -1.47 4.04 1.65
N LYS A 41 -2.28 3.25 2.38
CA LYS A 41 -3.67 3.62 2.72
C LYS A 41 -3.73 4.94 3.48
N LYS A 42 -2.88 5.12 4.49
CA LYS A 42 -2.80 6.37 5.25
C LYS A 42 -2.39 7.58 4.39
N LEU A 43 -1.46 7.40 3.46
CA LEU A 43 -1.09 8.44 2.49
C LEU A 43 -2.27 8.84 1.60
N ILE A 44 -3.04 7.86 1.10
CA ILE A 44 -4.26 8.11 0.31
C ILE A 44 -5.31 8.85 1.15
N GLU A 45 -5.55 8.43 2.39
CA GLU A 45 -6.49 9.09 3.29
C GLU A 45 -6.13 10.57 3.52
N ASN A 46 -4.85 10.84 3.79
CA ASN A 46 -4.34 12.21 3.95
C ASN A 46 -4.53 13.04 2.67
N ALA A 47 -4.23 12.47 1.50
CA ALA A 47 -4.39 13.14 0.22
C ALA A 47 -5.86 13.45 -0.08
N VAL A 48 -6.77 12.51 0.21
CA VAL A 48 -8.22 12.74 0.10
C VAL A 48 -8.66 13.86 1.04
N ALA A 49 -8.22 13.84 2.30
CA ALA A 49 -8.56 14.88 3.27
C ALA A 49 -8.10 16.27 2.80
N ARG A 50 -6.88 16.39 2.26
CA ARG A 50 -6.35 17.64 1.69
C ARG A 50 -7.11 18.08 0.44
N CYS A 51 -7.46 17.15 -0.45
CA CYS A 51 -8.28 17.42 -1.63
C CYS A 51 -9.65 17.99 -1.24
N GLN A 52 -10.31 17.37 -0.25
CA GLN A 52 -11.59 17.81 0.30
C GLN A 52 -11.49 19.18 0.98
N ALA A 53 -10.44 19.43 1.77
CA ALA A 53 -10.19 20.73 2.40
C ALA A 53 -10.04 21.84 1.34
N ASN A 54 -9.46 21.52 0.18
CA ASN A 54 -9.36 22.41 -0.97
C ASN A 54 -10.63 22.48 -1.83
N LYS A 55 -11.74 21.86 -1.40
CA LYS A 55 -13.03 21.76 -2.11
C LYS A 55 -12.91 21.16 -3.52
N ARG A 56 -11.88 20.35 -3.75
CA ARG A 56 -11.68 19.61 -5.01
C ARG A 56 -12.33 18.23 -4.90
N LYS A 57 -12.69 17.67 -6.06
CA LYS A 57 -13.18 16.28 -6.20
C LYS A 57 -12.16 15.36 -6.87
N THR A 58 -11.02 15.90 -7.26
CA THR A 58 -9.93 15.20 -7.94
C THR A 58 -8.68 15.34 -7.09
N VAL A 59 -8.16 14.22 -6.60
CA VAL A 59 -6.87 14.16 -5.91
C VAL A 59 -5.78 14.47 -6.93
N LEU A 60 -4.90 15.40 -6.58
CA LEU A 60 -3.77 15.81 -7.40
C LEU A 60 -2.46 15.33 -6.75
N LYS A 61 -1.36 15.43 -7.50
CA LYS A 61 -0.03 15.07 -6.99
C LYS A 61 0.36 15.89 -5.75
N GLU A 62 -0.11 17.14 -5.64
CA GLU A 62 0.16 18.03 -4.53
C GLU A 62 -0.62 17.68 -3.24
N ASP A 63 -1.54 16.71 -3.30
CA ASP A 63 -2.28 16.25 -2.14
C ASP A 63 -1.54 15.20 -1.32
N PHE A 64 -0.66 14.43 -1.94
CA PHE A 64 0.20 13.43 -1.30
C PHE A 64 1.42 14.06 -0.64
#